data_AF-A0A166ZJN9-F1
#
_entry.id   AF-A0A166ZJN9-F1
#
_cell.length_a   1.000
_cell.length_b   1.000
_cell.length_c   1.000
_cell.angle_alpha   90.00
_cell.angle_beta   90.00
_cell.angle_gamma   90.00
#
_symmetry.space_group_name_H-M   'P 1'
#
loop_
_entity.id
_entity.type
_entity.pdbx_description
1 polymer ?
#
loop_
_entity_poly.entity_id
_entity_poly.type
_entity_poly.pdbx_seq_one_letter_code
_entity_poly.pdbx_strand_id
1 'polypeptide(L)'
;MNSILDNIGRYGTFNPWFFIASRVDRVYPPLLFAFALSIAIYFAGYYFQSLYIDSDGYNYPVIRESIELNLNNYFLNFFLLNEVIVGVETINNNGPLWSVALEFSIYMLACAVVMFVCNKNLIAGLLVLLFLLYQVFAHNTQYFVHLICWVVGAFSCLRMRGLIRLDRRYFVFFALLSMCYLVLHYGVLVPAEREIIALFELAKVIFCFFIVCIFIDAIRFPKWLWLFKNYAYFSYTLYLIHFPIFLFVFSLVDEVYLALSLLEKLAFLAVLFITTVGLSAFLAKKLETVKYFRKIVFNKYKPVKVI
;
A
#
# COMPACT_ATOMS: atom_id res chain seq x y z
N MET A 1 17.32 -0.28 -7.00
CA MET A 1 17.63 -1.19 -8.13
C MET A 1 16.46 -2.15 -8.33
N ASN A 2 15.29 -1.63 -8.73
CA ASN A 2 14.03 -2.39 -8.67
C ASN A 2 12.98 -1.88 -9.70
N SER A 3 13.35 -1.14 -10.75
CA SER A 3 12.38 -0.60 -11.71
C SER A 3 12.28 -1.47 -12.97
N ILE A 4 11.16 -1.35 -13.72
CA ILE A 4 10.99 -2.00 -15.03
C ILE A 4 12.08 -1.54 -15.99
N LEU A 5 12.40 -0.25 -15.98
CA LEU A 5 13.44 0.34 -16.83
C LEU A 5 14.83 -0.18 -16.49
N ASP A 6 15.17 -0.30 -15.21
CA ASP A 6 16.45 -0.86 -14.76
C ASP A 6 16.60 -2.34 -15.20
N ASN A 7 15.49 -3.09 -15.20
CA ASN A 7 15.45 -4.49 -15.62
C ASN A 7 15.79 -4.60 -17.11
N ILE A 8 15.08 -3.85 -17.96
CA ILE A 8 15.31 -3.83 -19.41
C ILE A 8 16.73 -3.36 -19.72
N GLY A 9 17.19 -2.27 -19.10
CA GLY A 9 18.52 -1.72 -19.35
C GLY A 9 19.66 -2.70 -19.02
N ARG A 10 19.45 -3.65 -18.10
CA ARG A 10 20.48 -4.62 -17.69
C ARG A 10 20.53 -5.88 -18.55
N TYR A 11 19.39 -6.35 -19.04
CA TYR A 11 19.30 -7.61 -19.77
C TYR A 11 19.05 -7.43 -21.28
N GLY A 12 18.87 -6.19 -21.75
CA GLY A 12 18.48 -5.86 -23.12
C GLY A 12 17.01 -6.17 -23.43
N THR A 13 16.43 -7.16 -22.74
CA THR A 13 15.00 -7.51 -22.75
C THR A 13 14.44 -7.50 -21.34
N PHE A 14 13.11 -7.53 -21.20
CA PHE A 14 12.47 -7.60 -19.89
C PHE A 14 12.56 -9.03 -19.32
N ASN A 15 13.22 -9.18 -18.16
CA ASN A 15 13.28 -10.44 -17.43
C ASN A 15 12.20 -10.46 -16.32
N PRO A 16 11.08 -11.18 -16.51
CA PRO A 16 9.98 -11.18 -15.55
C PRO A 16 10.34 -11.87 -14.22
N TRP A 17 11.14 -12.93 -14.24
CA TRP A 17 11.54 -13.65 -13.03
C TRP A 17 12.32 -12.77 -12.07
N PHE A 18 13.24 -11.97 -12.61
CA PHE A 18 13.99 -11.01 -11.81
C PHE A 18 13.08 -9.93 -11.22
N PHE A 19 12.11 -9.44 -12.01
CA PHE A 19 11.15 -8.45 -11.55
C PHE A 19 10.29 -9.00 -10.41
N ILE A 20 9.69 -10.18 -10.59
CA ILE A 20 8.85 -10.85 -9.60
C ILE A 20 9.64 -11.12 -8.31
N ALA A 21 10.84 -11.71 -8.41
CA ALA A 21 11.68 -11.96 -7.25
C ALA A 21 12.02 -10.68 -6.47
N SER A 22 12.23 -9.57 -7.18
CA SER A 22 12.46 -8.27 -6.54
C SER A 22 11.22 -7.72 -5.82
N ARG A 23 10.00 -8.05 -6.24
CA ARG A 23 8.76 -7.66 -5.55
C ARG A 23 8.49 -8.56 -4.36
N VAL A 24 8.68 -9.87 -4.51
CA VAL A 24 8.57 -10.83 -3.42
C VAL A 24 9.56 -10.50 -2.30
N ASP A 25 10.83 -10.25 -2.61
CA ASP A 25 11.85 -9.84 -1.63
C ASP A 25 11.47 -8.56 -0.86
N ARG A 26 10.69 -7.67 -1.49
CA ARG A 26 10.28 -6.40 -0.87
C ARG A 26 9.04 -6.57 0.00
N VAL A 27 8.07 -7.36 -0.45
CA VAL A 27 6.73 -7.47 0.16
C VAL A 27 6.68 -8.55 1.23
N TYR A 28 7.19 -9.74 0.96
CA TYR A 28 6.97 -10.90 1.82
C TYR A 28 7.68 -10.85 3.17
N PRO A 29 8.96 -10.43 3.30
CA PRO A 29 9.62 -10.45 4.60
C PRO A 29 8.89 -9.62 5.68
N PRO A 30 8.51 -8.36 5.43
CA PRO A 30 7.76 -7.59 6.43
C PRO A 30 6.29 -8.04 6.54
N LEU A 31 5.66 -8.57 5.48
CA LEU A 31 4.32 -9.18 5.55
C LEU A 31 4.28 -10.40 6.49
N LEU A 32 5.24 -11.31 6.35
CA LEU A 32 5.37 -12.49 7.21
C LEU A 32 5.56 -12.09 8.68
N PHE A 33 6.36 -11.06 8.93
CA PHE A 33 6.50 -10.51 10.27
C PHE A 33 5.17 -9.94 10.78
N ALA A 34 4.44 -9.18 9.95
CA ALA A 34 3.14 -8.64 10.32
C ALA A 34 2.12 -9.72 10.66
N PHE A 35 2.09 -10.85 9.93
CA PHE A 35 1.25 -11.99 10.29
C PHE A 35 1.65 -12.62 11.62
N ALA A 36 2.95 -12.85 11.82
CA ALA A 36 3.44 -13.39 13.09
C ALA A 36 3.08 -12.47 14.26
N LEU A 37 3.21 -11.15 14.08
CA LEU A 37 2.83 -10.13 15.05
C LEU A 37 1.32 -10.16 15.33
N SER A 38 0.48 -10.19 14.29
CA SER A 38 -0.98 -10.26 14.43
C SER A 38 -1.43 -11.53 15.16
N ILE A 39 -0.79 -12.69 14.90
CA ILE A 39 -1.05 -13.93 15.63
C ILE A 39 -0.60 -13.81 17.09
N ALA A 40 0.59 -13.25 17.35
CA ALA A 40 1.10 -13.05 18.70
C ALA A 40 0.19 -12.12 19.51
N ILE A 41 -0.32 -11.06 18.89
CA ILE A 41 -1.28 -10.13 19.50
C ILE A 41 -2.60 -10.80 19.83
N TYR A 42 -3.11 -11.67 18.95
CA TYR A 42 -4.32 -12.44 19.27
C TYR A 42 -4.12 -13.28 20.54
N PHE A 43 -3.01 -14.01 20.65
CA PHE A 43 -2.74 -14.81 21.85
C PHE A 43 -2.51 -13.95 23.10
N ALA A 44 -1.86 -12.78 22.95
CA ALA A 44 -1.70 -11.83 24.05
C ALA A 44 -3.06 -11.27 24.50
N GLY A 45 -3.91 -10.82 23.58
CA GLY A 45 -5.26 -10.36 23.86
C GLY A 45 -6.12 -11.42 24.52
N TYR A 46 -6.02 -12.68 24.07
CA TYR A 46 -6.69 -13.81 24.71
C TYR A 46 -6.22 -14.00 26.16
N TYR A 47 -4.90 -13.94 26.41
CA TYR A 47 -4.33 -14.07 27.76
C TYR A 47 -4.77 -12.95 28.69
N PHE A 48 -4.83 -11.70 28.20
CA PHE A 48 -5.28 -10.53 28.98
C PHE A 48 -6.80 -10.34 28.98
N GLN A 49 -7.59 -11.25 28.38
CA GLN A 49 -9.04 -11.12 28.23
C GLN A 49 -9.49 -9.81 27.53
N SER A 50 -8.66 -9.35 26.60
CA SER A 50 -8.77 -8.06 25.92
C SER A 50 -8.81 -8.29 24.40
N LEU A 51 -9.86 -9.01 23.96
CA LEU A 51 -10.11 -9.29 22.54
C LEU A 51 -11.15 -8.35 21.92
N TYR A 52 -11.79 -7.51 22.73
CA TYR A 52 -12.86 -6.61 22.33
C TYR A 52 -12.54 -5.19 22.80
N ILE A 53 -13.01 -4.20 22.03
CA ILE A 53 -13.00 -2.79 22.38
C ILE A 53 -14.46 -2.37 22.50
N ASP A 54 -14.85 -1.80 23.63
CA ASP A 54 -16.19 -1.26 23.79
C ASP A 54 -16.35 0.02 22.94
N SER A 55 -17.24 -0.01 21.95
CA SER A 55 -17.48 1.11 21.04
C SER A 55 -18.51 2.11 21.56
N ASP A 56 -19.30 1.76 22.58
CA ASP A 56 -20.40 2.60 23.08
C ASP A 56 -19.90 3.90 23.75
N GLY A 57 -18.63 3.94 24.17
CA GLY A 57 -18.01 5.11 24.80
C GLY A 57 -17.36 6.11 23.82
N TYR A 58 -17.27 5.81 22.53
CA TYR A 58 -16.56 6.64 21.57
C TYR A 58 -17.51 7.52 20.75
N ASN A 59 -17.17 8.82 20.61
CA ASN A 59 -17.90 9.76 19.76
C ASN A 59 -17.76 9.48 18.25
N TYR A 60 -16.97 8.47 17.86
CA TYR A 60 -16.70 8.09 16.49
C TYR A 60 -16.73 6.57 16.36
N PRO A 61 -17.17 6.03 15.21
CA PRO A 61 -17.24 4.59 15.01
C PRO A 61 -15.85 3.95 15.11
N VAL A 62 -15.72 2.95 15.96
CA VAL A 62 -14.52 2.11 16.05
C VAL A 62 -14.50 1.20 14.82
N ILE A 63 -13.48 1.33 13.97
CA ILE A 63 -13.40 0.61 12.68
C ILE A 63 -13.28 -0.92 12.87
N ARG A 64 -12.68 -1.35 14.00
CA ARG A 64 -12.50 -2.75 14.39
C ARG A 64 -12.69 -2.88 15.90
N GLU A 65 -13.76 -3.57 16.29
CA GLU A 65 -14.16 -3.75 17.69
C GLU A 65 -13.62 -5.05 18.29
N SER A 66 -13.09 -5.95 17.47
CA SER A 66 -12.59 -7.26 17.90
C SER A 66 -11.21 -7.56 17.34
N ILE A 67 -10.48 -8.44 18.02
CA ILE A 67 -9.25 -9.08 17.55
C ILE A 67 -9.57 -10.55 17.27
N GLU A 68 -9.69 -10.89 15.98
CA GLU A 68 -10.09 -12.24 15.56
C GLU A 68 -8.99 -12.99 14.82
N LEU A 69 -8.93 -14.31 15.03
CA LEU A 69 -8.05 -15.23 14.32
C LEU A 69 -8.85 -16.12 13.37
N ASN A 70 -8.96 -15.71 12.11
CA ASN A 70 -9.54 -16.53 11.04
C ASN A 70 -8.43 -17.06 10.13
N LEU A 71 -8.04 -18.33 10.30
CA LEU A 71 -6.95 -18.95 9.55
C LEU A 71 -7.18 -18.95 8.03
N ASN A 72 -8.43 -19.01 7.57
CA ASN A 72 -8.74 -18.93 6.14
C ASN A 72 -8.36 -17.56 5.57
N ASN A 73 -8.69 -16.48 6.29
CA ASN A 73 -8.30 -15.14 5.87
C ASN A 73 -6.79 -14.97 5.86
N TYR A 74 -6.07 -15.49 6.87
CA TYR A 74 -4.58 -15.48 6.87
C TYR A 74 -4.00 -16.21 5.65
N PHE A 75 -4.55 -17.37 5.29
CA PHE A 75 -4.13 -18.13 4.11
C PHE A 75 -4.35 -17.33 2.81
N LEU A 76 -5.53 -16.74 2.62
CA LEU A 76 -5.83 -15.95 1.43
C LEU A 76 -5.01 -14.65 1.35
N ASN A 77 -4.78 -14.00 2.49
CA ASN A 77 -3.94 -12.79 2.59
C ASN A 77 -2.46 -13.11 2.35
N PHE A 78 -1.99 -14.32 2.69
CA PHE A 78 -0.63 -14.76 2.37
C PHE A 78 -0.37 -14.77 0.86
N PHE A 79 -1.38 -15.13 0.06
CA PHE A 79 -1.33 -15.04 -1.40
C PHE A 79 -1.68 -13.64 -1.94
N LEU A 80 -1.88 -12.66 -1.06
CA LEU A 80 -2.20 -11.27 -1.42
C LEU A 80 -3.47 -11.17 -2.29
N LEU A 81 -4.49 -11.96 -1.94
CA LEU A 81 -5.77 -12.02 -2.66
C LEU A 81 -6.84 -11.09 -2.08
N ASN A 82 -6.63 -10.58 -0.86
CA ASN A 82 -7.56 -9.68 -0.18
C ASN A 82 -7.74 -8.37 -0.95
N GLU A 83 -9.00 -7.91 -1.05
CA GLU A 83 -9.45 -6.79 -1.89
C GLU A 83 -9.16 -6.90 -3.40
N VAL A 84 -8.37 -7.88 -3.85
CA VAL A 84 -8.14 -8.18 -5.27
C VAL A 84 -9.24 -9.08 -5.80
N ILE A 85 -9.65 -10.06 -4.99
CA ILE A 85 -10.78 -10.96 -5.25
C ILE A 85 -11.95 -10.55 -4.38
N VAL A 86 -13.11 -10.32 -5.00
CA VAL A 86 -14.33 -9.95 -4.29
C VAL A 86 -14.71 -11.04 -3.29
N GLY A 87 -14.99 -10.63 -2.06
CA GLY A 87 -15.35 -11.53 -0.96
C GLY A 87 -14.15 -12.05 -0.16
N VAL A 88 -12.91 -11.74 -0.55
CA VAL A 88 -11.72 -12.04 0.27
C VAL A 88 -11.40 -10.83 1.13
N GLU A 89 -11.69 -10.95 2.41
CA GLU A 89 -11.45 -9.90 3.38
C GLU A 89 -10.00 -9.87 3.87
N THR A 90 -9.56 -8.67 4.25
CA THR A 90 -8.30 -8.49 4.95
C THR A 90 -8.41 -9.03 6.37
N ILE A 91 -7.32 -9.56 6.94
CA ILE A 91 -7.33 -10.03 8.33
C ILE A 91 -7.82 -8.92 9.28
N ASN A 92 -8.73 -9.30 10.18
CA ASN A 92 -9.49 -8.36 11.02
C ASN A 92 -8.55 -7.45 11.84
N ASN A 93 -7.53 -8.02 12.47
CA ASN A 93 -6.59 -7.32 13.32
C ASN A 93 -5.44 -6.61 12.56
N ASN A 94 -5.47 -6.58 11.23
CA ASN A 94 -4.52 -5.80 10.42
C ASN A 94 -5.18 -5.27 9.14
N GLY A 95 -6.15 -4.38 9.33
CA GLY A 95 -6.90 -3.75 8.25
C GLY A 95 -6.02 -3.19 7.12
N PRO A 96 -4.92 -2.48 7.37
CA PRO A 96 -4.09 -1.89 6.31
C PRO A 96 -3.45 -2.87 5.31
N LEU A 97 -3.45 -4.19 5.55
CA LEU A 97 -2.87 -5.14 4.59
C LEU A 97 -3.57 -5.16 3.23
N TRP A 98 -4.78 -4.61 3.11
CA TRP A 98 -5.46 -4.45 1.83
C TRP A 98 -4.61 -3.74 0.77
N SER A 99 -3.89 -2.67 1.14
CA SER A 99 -3.19 -1.86 0.13
C SER A 99 -1.96 -2.58 -0.42
N VAL A 100 -1.39 -3.51 0.36
CA VAL A 100 -0.25 -4.33 -0.04
C VAL A 100 -0.65 -5.31 -1.13
N ALA A 101 -1.82 -5.93 -0.99
CA ALA A 101 -2.36 -6.84 -1.98
C ALA A 101 -2.65 -6.12 -3.30
N LEU A 102 -3.23 -4.92 -3.22
CA LEU A 102 -3.42 -4.05 -4.39
C LEU A 102 -2.08 -3.61 -5.01
N GLU A 103 -1.09 -3.18 -4.22
CA GLU A 103 0.24 -2.81 -4.72
C GLU A 103 0.89 -3.98 -5.46
N PHE A 104 0.86 -5.18 -4.87
CA PHE A 104 1.49 -6.36 -5.44
C PHE A 104 0.79 -6.82 -6.73
N SER A 105 -0.54 -6.87 -6.74
CA SER A 105 -1.32 -7.23 -7.93
C SER A 105 -1.11 -6.24 -9.06
N ILE A 106 -1.05 -4.92 -8.79
CA ILE A 106 -0.72 -3.90 -9.80
C ILE A 106 0.71 -4.09 -10.34
N TYR A 107 1.68 -4.47 -9.51
CA TYR A 107 3.02 -4.81 -10.01
C TYR A 107 2.99 -6.05 -10.92
N MET A 108 2.21 -7.08 -10.59
CA MET A 108 2.08 -8.28 -11.43
C MET A 108 1.39 -7.95 -12.76
N LEU A 109 0.35 -7.10 -12.72
CA LEU A 109 -0.31 -6.58 -13.91
C LEU A 109 0.69 -5.81 -14.80
N ALA A 110 1.49 -4.92 -14.21
CA ALA A 110 2.52 -4.19 -14.93
C ALA A 110 3.59 -5.12 -15.53
N CYS A 111 3.99 -6.17 -14.82
CA CYS A 111 4.89 -7.20 -15.32
C CYS A 111 4.31 -7.88 -16.58
N ALA A 112 3.04 -8.30 -16.52
CA ALA A 112 2.36 -8.94 -17.64
C ALA A 112 2.18 -8.00 -18.84
N VAL A 113 1.84 -6.72 -18.62
CA VAL A 113 1.77 -5.69 -19.66
C VAL A 113 3.11 -5.53 -20.37
N VAL A 114 4.22 -5.44 -19.61
CA VAL A 114 5.56 -5.31 -20.20
C VAL A 114 5.96 -6.58 -20.95
N MET A 115 5.63 -7.76 -20.43
CA MET A 115 5.85 -9.02 -21.16
C MET A 115 5.09 -9.06 -22.49
N PHE A 116 3.86 -8.57 -22.52
CA PHE A 116 3.07 -8.46 -23.76
C PHE A 116 3.70 -7.45 -24.74
N VAL A 117 4.03 -6.25 -24.29
CA VAL A 117 4.50 -5.17 -25.17
C VAL A 117 5.94 -5.37 -25.63
N CYS A 118 6.86 -5.66 -24.71
CA CYS A 118 8.30 -5.74 -24.97
C CYS A 118 8.72 -7.14 -25.45
N ASN A 119 8.20 -8.20 -24.83
CA ASN A 119 8.58 -9.58 -25.18
C ASN A 119 7.59 -10.24 -26.16
N LYS A 120 6.55 -9.51 -26.61
CA LYS A 120 5.51 -10.00 -27.54
C LYS A 120 4.78 -11.25 -27.06
N ASN A 121 4.65 -11.42 -25.74
CA ASN A 121 3.98 -12.58 -25.14
C ASN A 121 2.46 -12.39 -25.14
N LEU A 122 1.77 -13.01 -26.12
CA LEU A 122 0.32 -12.91 -26.28
C LEU A 122 -0.47 -13.46 -25.09
N ILE A 123 0.02 -14.52 -24.43
CA ILE A 123 -0.63 -15.12 -23.25
C ILE A 123 -0.67 -14.12 -22.11
N ALA A 124 0.44 -13.39 -21.89
CA ALA A 124 0.47 -12.32 -20.89
C ALA A 124 -0.54 -11.21 -21.20
N GLY A 125 -0.70 -10.85 -22.49
CA GLY A 125 -1.71 -9.88 -22.93
C GLY A 125 -3.15 -10.35 -22.68
N LEU A 126 -3.44 -11.62 -22.97
CA LEU A 126 -4.74 -12.22 -22.67
C LEU A 126 -5.03 -12.23 -21.17
N LEU A 127 -4.05 -12.60 -20.34
CA LEU A 127 -4.20 -12.59 -18.88
C LEU A 127 -4.47 -11.19 -18.34
N VAL A 128 -3.79 -10.16 -18.85
CA VAL A 128 -4.06 -8.75 -18.51
C VAL A 128 -5.51 -8.38 -18.84
N LEU A 129 -5.98 -8.72 -20.04
CA LEU A 129 -7.34 -8.42 -20.48
C LEU A 129 -8.37 -9.12 -19.60
N LEU A 130 -8.23 -10.44 -19.40
CA LEU A 130 -9.15 -11.24 -18.58
C LEU A 130 -9.19 -10.74 -17.13
N PHE A 131 -8.03 -10.40 -16.57
CA PHE A 131 -7.95 -9.88 -15.21
C PHE A 131 -8.61 -8.50 -15.07
N LEU A 132 -8.39 -7.58 -16.02
CA LEU A 132 -9.06 -6.28 -16.01
C LEU A 132 -10.57 -6.41 -16.21
N LEU A 133 -11.01 -7.28 -17.13
CA LEU A 133 -12.44 -7.58 -17.30
C LEU A 133 -13.04 -8.12 -16.00
N TYR A 134 -12.37 -9.05 -15.32
CA TYR A 134 -12.80 -9.52 -14.01
C TYR A 134 -12.97 -8.36 -13.03
N GLN A 135 -12.00 -7.45 -12.90
CA GLN A 135 -12.11 -6.29 -11.98
C GLN A 135 -13.29 -5.35 -12.34
N VAL A 136 -13.58 -5.17 -13.63
CA VAL A 136 -14.75 -4.40 -14.10
C VAL A 136 -16.05 -5.11 -13.69
N PHE A 137 -16.20 -6.40 -14.01
CA PHE A 137 -17.41 -7.16 -13.67
C PHE A 137 -17.60 -7.33 -12.16
N ALA A 138 -16.50 -7.37 -11.41
CA ALA A 138 -16.45 -7.36 -9.96
C ALA A 138 -16.84 -6.01 -9.34
N HIS A 139 -16.97 -4.94 -10.12
CA HIS A 139 -17.21 -3.58 -9.64
C HIS A 139 -16.18 -3.11 -8.60
N ASN A 140 -14.92 -3.55 -8.74
CA ASN A 140 -13.86 -3.27 -7.78
C ASN A 140 -13.28 -1.84 -7.95
N THR A 141 -14.05 -0.85 -7.53
CA THR A 141 -13.68 0.57 -7.64
C THR A 141 -12.35 0.90 -6.95
N GLN A 142 -12.10 0.27 -5.80
CA GLN A 142 -10.87 0.45 -5.04
C GLN A 142 -9.64 0.03 -5.84
N TYR A 143 -9.69 -1.11 -6.55
CA TYR A 143 -8.60 -1.54 -7.43
C TYR A 143 -8.30 -0.49 -8.51
N PHE A 144 -9.32 0.03 -9.19
CA PHE A 144 -9.13 1.02 -10.26
C PHE A 144 -8.57 2.35 -9.77
N VAL A 145 -8.99 2.84 -8.61
CA VAL A 145 -8.41 4.05 -8.01
C VAL A 145 -6.90 3.87 -7.81
N HIS A 146 -6.47 2.76 -7.22
CA HIS A 146 -5.06 2.47 -7.00
C HIS A 146 -4.28 2.27 -8.30
N LEU A 147 -4.88 1.60 -9.29
CA LEU A 147 -4.29 1.44 -10.61
C LEU A 147 -4.05 2.79 -11.28
N ILE A 148 -5.02 3.72 -11.22
CA ILE A 148 -4.87 5.07 -11.78
C ILE A 148 -3.75 5.81 -11.08
N CYS A 149 -3.72 5.81 -9.74
CA CYS A 149 -2.63 6.42 -8.96
C CYS A 149 -1.26 5.89 -9.39
N TRP A 150 -1.15 4.57 -9.56
CA TRP A 150 0.08 3.91 -9.99
C TRP A 150 0.46 4.31 -11.42
N VAL A 151 -0.49 4.32 -12.35
CA VAL A 151 -0.28 4.68 -13.77
C VAL A 151 0.19 6.13 -13.87
N VAL A 152 -0.43 7.05 -13.13
CA VAL A 152 0.01 8.46 -13.06
C VAL A 152 1.44 8.55 -12.55
N GLY A 153 1.80 7.82 -11.49
CA GLY A 153 3.17 7.75 -10.99
C GLY A 153 4.16 7.18 -12.03
N ALA A 154 3.75 6.15 -12.78
CA ALA A 154 4.56 5.53 -13.82
C ALA A 154 4.83 6.52 -14.98
N PHE A 155 3.81 7.20 -15.49
CA PHE A 155 3.95 8.23 -16.52
C PHE A 155 4.84 9.39 -16.06
N SER A 156 4.70 9.83 -14.81
CA SER A 156 5.56 10.84 -14.21
C SER A 156 7.03 10.40 -14.21
N CYS A 157 7.32 9.15 -13.83
CA CYS A 157 8.67 8.59 -13.86
C CYS A 157 9.24 8.55 -15.29
N LEU A 158 8.44 8.14 -16.28
CA LEU A 158 8.84 8.13 -17.69
C LEU A 158 9.17 9.54 -18.19
N ARG A 159 8.37 10.54 -17.82
CA ARG A 159 8.61 11.96 -18.15
C ARG A 159 9.91 12.46 -17.53
N MET A 160 10.12 12.23 -16.22
CA MET A 160 11.35 12.66 -15.53
C MET A 160 12.61 12.03 -16.12
N ARG A 161 12.51 10.80 -16.65
CA ARG A 161 13.61 10.12 -17.36
C ARG A 161 13.79 10.60 -18.80
N GLY A 162 12.95 11.53 -19.28
CA GLY A 162 12.99 12.04 -20.65
C GLY A 162 12.53 11.04 -21.71
N LEU A 163 11.89 9.93 -21.30
CA LEU A 163 11.45 8.87 -22.22
C LEU A 163 10.15 9.23 -22.96
N ILE A 164 9.33 10.08 -22.37
CA ILE A 164 8.10 10.60 -22.97
C ILE A 164 8.03 12.12 -22.81
N ARG A 165 7.47 12.78 -23.81
CA ARG A 165 7.09 14.19 -23.73
C ARG A 165 5.60 14.26 -23.45
N LEU A 166 5.23 14.47 -22.19
CA LEU A 166 3.85 14.78 -21.82
C LEU A 166 3.72 16.29 -21.74
N ASP A 167 2.85 16.85 -22.60
CA ASP A 167 2.44 18.24 -22.43
C ASP A 167 1.77 18.39 -21.06
N ARG A 168 2.16 19.45 -20.33
CA ARG A 168 1.56 19.84 -19.06
C ARG A 168 0.03 19.94 -19.16
N ARG A 169 -0.50 20.31 -20.33
CA ARG A 169 -1.95 20.43 -20.58
C ARG A 169 -2.70 19.11 -20.40
N TYR A 170 -2.17 18.01 -20.93
CA TYR A 170 -2.80 16.69 -20.76
C TYR A 170 -2.79 16.26 -19.30
N PHE A 171 -1.70 16.55 -18.60
CA PHE A 171 -1.61 16.28 -17.18
C PHE A 171 -2.72 17.03 -16.43
N VAL A 172 -2.81 18.35 -16.61
CA VAL A 172 -3.83 19.19 -15.96
C VAL A 172 -5.24 18.73 -16.34
N PHE A 173 -5.47 18.39 -17.61
CA PHE A 173 -6.76 17.88 -18.09
C PHE A 173 -7.15 16.59 -17.38
N PHE A 174 -6.26 15.58 -17.31
CA PHE A 174 -6.56 14.33 -16.61
C PHE A 174 -6.76 14.54 -15.11
N ALA A 175 -5.99 15.44 -14.49
CA ALA A 175 -6.18 15.80 -13.09
C ALA A 175 -7.56 16.45 -12.84
N LEU A 176 -7.98 17.38 -13.71
CA LEU A 176 -9.31 18.01 -13.65
C LEU A 176 -10.44 17.02 -13.93
N LEU A 177 -10.25 16.11 -14.90
CA LEU A 177 -11.22 15.08 -15.23
C LEU A 177 -11.41 14.10 -14.06
N SER A 178 -10.33 13.66 -13.41
CA SER A 178 -10.38 12.85 -12.19
C SER A 178 -11.07 13.60 -11.06
N MET A 179 -10.75 14.89 -10.86
CA MET A 179 -11.42 15.73 -9.86
C MET A 179 -12.93 15.85 -10.15
N CYS A 180 -13.31 16.06 -11.41
CA CYS A 180 -14.71 16.16 -11.83
C CYS A 180 -15.48 14.84 -11.62
N TYR A 181 -14.92 13.71 -12.05
CA TYR A 181 -15.50 12.38 -11.82
C TYR A 181 -15.77 12.14 -10.33
N LEU A 182 -14.81 12.52 -9.47
CA LEU A 182 -14.93 12.31 -8.03
C LEU A 182 -15.92 13.28 -7.37
N VAL A 183 -15.98 14.55 -7.80
CA VAL A 183 -17.01 15.50 -7.34
C VAL A 183 -18.41 15.04 -7.75
N LEU A 184 -18.56 14.50 -8.96
CA LEU A 184 -19.85 13.99 -9.43
C LEU A 184 -20.24 12.69 -8.71
N HIS A 185 -19.29 11.78 -8.49
CA HIS A 185 -19.54 10.50 -7.84
C HIS A 185 -19.73 10.63 -6.33
N TYR A 186 -19.01 11.56 -5.68
CA TYR A 186 -18.98 11.69 -4.22
C TYR A 186 -19.52 13.01 -3.65
N GLY A 187 -19.54 14.10 -4.41
CA GLY A 187 -19.98 15.42 -3.93
C GLY A 187 -21.48 15.70 -4.08
N VAL A 188 -22.18 14.98 -4.97
CA VAL A 188 -23.62 15.18 -5.24
C VAL A 188 -24.46 13.97 -4.80
N LEU A 189 -23.85 12.80 -4.62
CA LEU A 189 -24.55 11.52 -4.42
C LEU A 189 -24.29 10.84 -3.07
N VAL A 190 -23.53 11.46 -2.17
CA VAL A 190 -23.16 10.85 -0.88
C VAL A 190 -24.08 11.34 0.23
N PRO A 191 -24.82 10.45 0.91
CA PRO A 191 -25.61 10.81 2.09
C PRO A 191 -24.73 11.38 3.21
N ALA A 192 -25.27 12.28 4.02
CA ALA A 192 -24.58 12.94 5.13
C ALA A 192 -23.93 11.97 6.14
N GLU A 193 -24.35 10.71 6.17
CA GLU A 193 -23.80 9.68 7.07
C GLU A 193 -22.40 9.16 6.67
N ARG A 194 -21.83 9.61 5.54
CA ARG A 194 -20.54 9.10 5.01
C ARG A 194 -19.42 10.14 4.95
N GLU A 195 -19.48 11.19 5.78
CA GLU A 195 -18.49 12.28 5.81
C GLU A 195 -17.03 11.80 5.97
N ILE A 196 -16.79 10.79 6.80
CA ILE A 196 -15.44 10.23 7.02
C ILE A 196 -14.89 9.58 5.75
N ILE A 197 -15.74 8.86 5.01
CA ILE A 197 -15.37 8.23 3.73
C ILE A 197 -15.05 9.33 2.71
N ALA A 198 -15.86 10.39 2.65
CA ALA A 198 -15.61 11.53 1.76
C ALA A 198 -14.27 12.23 2.08
N LEU A 199 -13.90 12.36 3.36
CA LEU A 199 -12.62 12.94 3.78
C LEU A 199 -11.42 12.07 3.36
N PHE A 200 -11.53 10.74 3.51
CA PHE A 200 -10.50 9.80 3.04
C PHE A 200 -10.32 9.86 1.52
N GLU A 201 -11.41 9.92 0.76
CA GLU A 201 -11.34 10.05 -0.70
C GLU A 201 -10.78 11.42 -1.12
N LEU A 202 -11.20 12.51 -0.46
CA LEU A 202 -10.64 13.85 -0.69
C LEU A 202 -9.14 13.88 -0.42
N ALA A 203 -8.67 13.24 0.65
CA ALA A 203 -7.25 13.12 0.94
C ALA A 203 -6.47 12.39 -0.17
N LYS A 204 -7.04 11.32 -0.75
CA LYS A 204 -6.44 10.64 -1.92
C LYS A 204 -6.36 11.57 -3.12
N VAL A 205 -7.38 12.38 -3.38
CA VAL A 205 -7.40 13.35 -4.49
C VAL A 205 -6.33 14.42 -4.31
N ILE A 206 -6.26 15.00 -3.11
CA ILE A 206 -5.25 16.01 -2.77
C ILE A 206 -3.85 15.40 -2.92
N PHE A 207 -3.65 14.15 -2.48
CA PHE A 207 -2.38 13.46 -2.62
C PHE A 207 -2.02 13.18 -4.08
N CYS A 208 -2.97 12.72 -4.89
CA CYS A 208 -2.78 12.57 -6.34
C CYS A 208 -2.40 13.91 -6.97
N PHE A 209 -3.18 14.96 -6.73
CA PHE A 209 -2.91 16.32 -7.20
C PHE A 209 -1.55 16.85 -6.72
N PHE A 210 -1.13 16.50 -5.51
CA PHE A 210 0.18 16.86 -5.00
C PHE A 210 1.30 16.17 -5.78
N ILE A 211 1.17 14.86 -6.02
CA ILE A 211 2.04 14.06 -6.89
C ILE A 211 2.15 14.71 -8.27
N VAL A 212 1.02 15.03 -8.91
CA VAL A 212 0.96 15.78 -10.17
C VAL A 212 1.84 17.02 -10.13
N CYS A 213 1.61 17.87 -9.13
CA CYS A 213 2.23 19.18 -9.02
C CYS A 213 3.74 19.11 -8.79
N ILE A 214 4.20 18.12 -8.04
CA ILE A 214 5.63 17.82 -7.88
C ILE A 214 6.25 17.43 -9.22
N PHE A 215 5.58 16.56 -9.99
CA PHE A 215 6.15 16.00 -11.21
C PHE A 215 6.12 16.93 -12.43
N ILE A 216 5.34 18.00 -12.39
CA ILE A 216 5.39 19.09 -13.38
C ILE A 216 6.26 20.26 -12.93
N ASP A 217 7.05 20.09 -11.87
CA ASP A 217 7.88 21.12 -11.22
C ASP A 217 7.09 22.36 -10.79
N ALA A 218 5.77 22.24 -10.61
CA ALA A 218 4.91 23.34 -10.15
C ALA A 218 5.08 23.60 -8.65
N ILE A 219 5.47 22.58 -7.88
CA ILE A 219 5.79 22.71 -6.45
C ILE A 219 7.26 22.37 -6.24
N ARG A 220 8.01 23.31 -5.67
CA ARG A 220 9.36 23.07 -5.16
C ARG A 220 9.28 22.84 -3.67
N PHE A 221 9.83 21.73 -3.21
CA PHE A 221 9.88 21.44 -1.79
C PHE A 221 10.91 22.33 -1.08
N PRO A 222 10.56 22.90 0.09
CA PRO A 222 11.52 23.60 0.90
C PRO A 222 12.66 22.68 1.36
N LYS A 223 13.87 23.23 1.49
CA LYS A 223 15.09 22.45 1.80
C LYS A 223 14.98 21.69 3.13
N TRP A 224 14.24 22.19 4.11
CA TRP A 224 14.09 21.53 5.41
C TRP A 224 13.37 20.18 5.33
N LEU A 225 12.52 19.94 4.32
CA LEU A 225 11.90 18.63 4.13
C LEU A 225 12.91 17.52 3.80
N TRP A 226 14.09 17.90 3.30
CA TRP A 226 15.17 16.94 3.08
C TRP A 226 15.77 16.39 4.37
N LEU A 227 15.50 16.99 5.53
CA LEU A 227 15.80 16.39 6.83
C LEU A 227 15.08 15.04 6.99
N PHE A 228 13.90 14.90 6.37
CA PHE A 228 13.09 13.68 6.41
C PHE A 228 13.38 12.69 5.28
N LYS A 229 14.36 12.97 4.39
CA LYS A 229 14.65 12.11 3.23
C LYS A 229 14.95 10.65 3.62
N ASN A 230 15.48 10.46 4.82
CA ASN A 230 15.84 9.15 5.35
C ASN A 230 14.68 8.47 6.10
N TYR A 231 13.50 9.06 6.23
CA TYR A 231 12.41 8.43 6.98
C TYR A 231 11.60 7.44 6.14
N ALA A 232 11.81 7.44 4.83
CA ALA A 232 11.15 6.51 3.92
C ALA A 232 11.65 5.06 4.04
N TYR A 233 12.79 4.77 4.68
CA TYR A 233 13.33 3.39 4.71
C TYR A 233 12.53 2.44 5.61
N PHE A 234 11.70 2.94 6.51
CA PHE A 234 10.90 2.11 7.43
C PHE A 234 9.41 2.32 7.26
N SER A 235 8.98 3.15 6.30
CA SER A 235 7.57 3.48 6.10
C SER A 235 6.74 2.25 5.77
N TYR A 236 7.33 1.29 5.04
CA TYR A 236 6.65 0.04 4.69
C TYR A 236 6.49 -0.85 5.92
N THR A 237 7.55 -1.09 6.69
CA THR A 237 7.44 -1.82 7.97
C THR A 237 6.44 -1.15 8.93
N LEU A 238 6.50 0.17 9.08
CA LEU A 238 5.55 0.93 9.92
C LEU A 238 4.11 0.72 9.47
N TYR A 239 3.87 0.79 8.16
CA TYR A 239 2.57 0.57 7.58
C TYR A 239 1.98 -0.80 7.95
N LEU A 240 2.78 -1.86 7.98
CA LEU A 240 2.27 -3.20 8.27
C LEU A 240 2.06 -3.49 9.76
N ILE A 241 2.80 -2.83 10.65
CA ILE A 241 2.79 -3.19 12.08
C ILE A 241 2.03 -2.20 12.97
N HIS A 242 1.83 -0.94 12.53
CA HIS A 242 1.21 0.07 13.39
C HIS A 242 -0.22 -0.32 13.81
N PHE A 243 -1.03 -0.81 12.88
CA PHE A 243 -2.43 -1.10 13.15
C PHE A 243 -2.63 -2.22 14.17
N PRO A 244 -2.04 -3.42 14.04
CA PRO A 244 -2.20 -4.46 15.05
C PRO A 244 -1.70 -4.00 16.42
N ILE A 245 -0.58 -3.26 16.48
CA ILE A 245 -0.05 -2.71 17.74
C ILE A 245 -1.05 -1.74 18.37
N PHE A 246 -1.59 -0.81 17.59
CA PHE A 246 -2.54 0.19 18.07
C PHE A 246 -3.82 -0.50 18.55
N LEU A 247 -4.37 -1.41 17.75
CA LEU A 247 -5.57 -2.16 18.09
C LEU A 247 -5.42 -2.90 19.42
N PHE A 248 -4.28 -3.58 19.63
CA PHE A 248 -3.99 -4.29 20.88
C PHE A 248 -3.80 -3.34 22.07
N VAL A 249 -3.06 -2.25 21.88
CA VAL A 249 -2.85 -1.29 22.95
C VAL A 249 -4.17 -0.66 23.36
N PHE A 250 -5.03 -0.28 22.39
CA PHE A 250 -6.35 0.26 22.67
C PHE A 250 -7.27 -0.77 23.34
N SER A 251 -7.25 -2.04 22.94
CA SER A 251 -8.05 -3.07 23.63
C SER A 251 -7.63 -3.24 25.09
N LEU A 252 -6.36 -3.03 25.43
CA LEU A 252 -5.87 -3.15 26.80
C LEU A 252 -6.24 -1.98 27.71
N VAL A 253 -6.49 -0.79 27.13
CA VAL A 253 -6.65 0.44 27.91
C VAL A 253 -7.91 1.22 27.57
N ASP A 254 -8.86 0.66 26.83
CA ASP A 254 -10.02 1.38 26.31
C ASP A 254 -10.80 2.14 27.40
N GLU A 255 -11.18 1.47 28.49
CA GLU A 255 -11.88 2.08 29.63
C GLU A 255 -11.06 3.22 30.26
N VAL A 256 -9.77 2.97 30.50
CA VAL A 256 -8.85 3.96 31.11
C VAL A 256 -8.66 5.14 30.16
N TYR A 257 -8.50 4.88 28.87
CA TYR A 257 -8.28 5.89 27.83
C TYR A 257 -9.47 6.83 27.73
N LEU A 258 -10.71 6.33 27.82
CA LEU A 258 -11.90 7.17 27.81
C LEU A 258 -11.92 8.17 28.97
N ALA A 259 -11.47 7.75 30.16
CA ALA A 259 -11.39 8.58 31.37
C ALA A 259 -10.27 9.64 31.35
N LEU A 260 -9.28 9.53 30.46
CA LEU A 260 -8.16 10.48 30.38
C LEU A 260 -8.61 11.87 29.92
N SER A 261 -7.95 12.90 30.46
CA SER A 261 -8.03 14.27 29.95
C SER A 261 -7.45 14.38 28.53
N LEU A 262 -7.76 15.47 27.82
CA LEU A 262 -7.26 15.69 26.46
C LEU A 262 -5.72 15.66 26.41
N LEU A 263 -5.05 16.28 27.38
CA LEU A 263 -3.58 16.32 27.41
C LEU A 263 -2.98 14.93 27.62
N GLU A 264 -3.57 14.11 28.49
CA GLU A 264 -3.14 12.73 28.73
C GLU A 264 -3.39 11.85 27.50
N LYS A 265 -4.52 12.01 26.81
CA LYS A 265 -4.79 11.34 25.53
C LYS A 265 -3.73 11.69 24.49
N LEU A 266 -3.41 12.97 24.33
CA LEU A 266 -2.36 13.42 23.41
C LEU A 266 -0.98 12.88 23.79
N ALA A 267 -0.64 12.87 25.07
CA ALA A 267 0.63 12.31 25.56
C ALA A 267 0.71 10.80 25.31
N PHE A 268 -0.37 10.05 25.60
CA PHE A 268 -0.48 8.63 25.34
C PHE A 268 -0.31 8.31 23.85
N LEU A 269 -1.03 9.02 22.97
CA LEU A 269 -0.93 8.88 21.53
C LEU A 269 0.48 9.20 21.01
N ALA A 270 1.12 10.24 21.55
CA ALA A 270 2.50 10.60 21.20
C ALA A 270 3.49 9.49 21.58
N VAL A 271 3.37 8.93 22.78
CA VAL A 271 4.22 7.82 23.26
C VAL A 271 4.00 6.57 22.40
N LEU A 272 2.75 6.21 22.12
CA LEU A 272 2.39 5.08 21.28
C LEU A 272 2.95 5.24 19.85
N PHE A 273 2.80 6.43 19.27
CA PHE A 273 3.34 6.75 17.94
C PHE A 273 4.86 6.67 17.91
N ILE A 274 5.56 7.32 18.85
CA ILE A 274 7.04 7.31 18.93
C ILE A 274 7.56 5.88 19.10
N THR A 275 6.95 5.10 19.97
CA THR A 275 7.35 3.71 20.23
C THR A 275 7.17 2.85 18.98
N THR A 276 6.04 3.00 18.30
CA THR A 276 5.72 2.25 17.08
C THR A 276 6.63 2.64 15.93
N VAL A 277 6.93 3.93 15.75
CA VAL A 277 7.90 4.43 14.77
C VAL A 277 9.30 3.91 15.08
N GLY A 278 9.73 3.96 16.34
CA GLY A 278 11.03 3.46 16.78
C GLY A 278 11.20 1.96 16.53
N LEU A 279 10.18 1.16 16.89
CA LEU A 279 10.15 -0.27 16.62
C LEU A 279 10.20 -0.56 15.13
N SER A 280 9.42 0.16 14.33
CA SER A 280 9.39 0.02 12.87
C SER A 280 10.76 0.32 12.25
N ALA A 281 11.41 1.40 12.68
CA ALA A 281 12.74 1.78 12.23
C ALA A 281 13.81 0.72 12.59
N PHE A 282 13.71 0.13 13.78
CA PHE A 282 14.58 -0.96 14.20
C PHE A 282 14.38 -2.22 13.35
N LEU A 283 13.13 -2.63 13.15
CA LEU A 283 12.76 -3.84 12.40
C LEU A 283 13.04 -3.72 10.90
N ALA A 284 12.79 -2.54 10.30
CA ALA A 284 13.00 -2.31 8.87
C ALA A 284 14.43 -2.63 8.41
N LYS A 285 15.44 -2.38 9.27
CA LYS A 285 16.83 -2.74 8.98
C LYS A 285 17.02 -4.23 8.72
N LYS A 286 16.23 -5.09 9.38
CA LYS A 286 16.28 -6.54 9.22
C LYS A 286 15.30 -7.03 8.16
N LEU A 287 14.08 -6.49 8.14
CA LEU A 287 13.00 -6.99 7.29
C LEU A 287 13.11 -6.50 5.84
N GLU A 288 13.49 -5.23 5.61
CA GLU A 288 13.48 -4.64 4.26
C GLU A 288 14.81 -4.82 3.51
N THR A 289 15.88 -5.23 4.21
CA THR A 289 17.20 -5.47 3.59
C THR A 289 17.37 -6.88 3.03
N VAL A 290 16.39 -7.76 3.26
CA VAL A 290 16.40 -9.15 2.83
C VAL A 290 16.41 -9.27 1.30
N LYS A 291 17.27 -10.15 0.77
CA LYS A 291 17.43 -10.39 -0.68
C LYS A 291 17.45 -11.89 -1.04
N TYR A 292 16.67 -12.71 -0.34
CA TYR A 292 16.74 -14.17 -0.49
C TYR A 292 16.33 -14.63 -1.90
N PHE A 293 15.18 -14.21 -2.40
CA PHE A 293 14.65 -14.66 -3.69
C PHE A 293 15.49 -14.15 -4.86
N ARG A 294 15.97 -12.90 -4.80
CA ARG A 294 16.89 -12.39 -5.83
C ARG A 294 18.18 -13.20 -5.90
N LYS A 295 18.77 -13.64 -4.78
CA LYS A 295 19.99 -14.47 -4.80
C LYS A 295 19.77 -15.79 -5.55
N ILE A 296 18.63 -16.44 -5.31
CA ILE A 296 18.25 -17.69 -6.01
C ILE A 296 18.13 -17.45 -7.52
N VAL A 297 17.49 -16.36 -7.94
CA VAL A 297 17.34 -16.01 -9.36
C VAL A 297 18.67 -15.59 -9.99
N PHE A 298 19.51 -14.83 -9.30
CA PHE A 298 20.82 -14.39 -9.82
C PHE A 298 21.77 -15.55 -10.10
N ASN A 299 21.72 -16.62 -9.31
CA ASN A 299 22.51 -17.82 -9.60
C ASN A 299 22.14 -18.48 -10.93
N LYS A 300 20.93 -18.22 -11.45
CA LYS A 300 20.42 -18.80 -12.70
C LYS A 300 20.55 -17.87 -13.91
N TYR A 301 20.62 -16.56 -13.73
CA TYR A 301 20.66 -15.57 -14.81
C TYR A 301 21.86 -14.61 -14.68
N LYS A 302 22.86 -14.76 -15.56
CA LYS A 302 23.98 -13.82 -15.65
C LYS A 302 23.53 -12.55 -16.37
N PRO A 303 23.87 -11.35 -15.87
CA PRO A 303 23.59 -10.11 -16.58
C PRO A 303 24.37 -10.06 -17.89
N VAL A 304 23.79 -9.42 -18.91
CA VAL A 304 24.53 -9.11 -20.13
C VAL A 304 25.64 -8.13 -19.73
N LYS A 305 26.90 -8.45 -20.05
CA LYS A 305 27.97 -7.45 -19.95
C LYS A 305 27.62 -6.36 -20.97
N VAL A 306 27.15 -5.23 -20.48
CA VAL A 306 27.13 -4.00 -21.28
C VAL A 306 28.60 -3.65 -21.47
N ILE A 307 29.08 -3.75 -22.71
CA ILE A 307 30.43 -3.32 -23.13
C ILE A 307 30.48 -1.80 -23.08
#